data_AF-A0A9Q3YQF9-F1
#
_entry.id   AF-A0A9Q3YQF9-F1
#
_cell.length_a   1.000
_cell.length_b   1.000
_cell.length_c   1.000
_cell.angle_alpha   90.00
_cell.angle_beta   90.00
_cell.angle_gamma   90.00
#
_symmetry.space_group_name_H-M   'P 1'
#
loop_
_entity.id
_entity.type
_entity.pdbx_description
1 polymer ?
#
loop_
_entity_poly.entity_id
_entity_poly.type
_entity_poly.pdbx_seq_one_letter_code
_entity_poly.pdbx_strand_id
1 'polypeptide(L)'
;MRKKITLLLFVVPFFGFAQSVIGGINSGAVSADNFNHSVGEIYVIPTDPDKANSGTMGMFYQSVLQVLGVTELEKDNVKIYPNPTADFVYVKLNSKSKIEGAEIYDLSGKLVLKTKLESDKIDLRNLPQGVYMIVFKNSDIKPIKIIKKP
;
A
#
# COMPACT_ATOMS: atom_id res chain seq x y z
N MET A 1 66.48 18.51 73.15
CA MET A 1 65.03 18.27 72.99
C MET A 1 64.70 18.14 71.50
N ARG A 2 64.33 16.94 71.04
CA ARG A 2 63.98 16.64 69.65
C ARG A 2 62.55 17.11 69.36
N LYS A 3 62.35 17.98 68.37
CA LYS A 3 60.99 18.34 67.89
C LYS A 3 60.61 17.41 66.75
N LYS A 4 59.52 16.66 66.92
CA LYS A 4 58.98 15.70 65.95
C LYS A 4 58.32 16.48 64.80
N ILE A 5 58.67 16.15 63.57
CA ILE A 5 58.03 16.65 62.35
C ILE A 5 56.95 15.62 61.98
N THR A 6 55.69 16.00 62.12
CA THR A 6 54.55 15.17 61.71
C THR A 6 54.08 15.66 60.35
N LEU A 7 54.28 14.85 59.30
CA LEU A 7 53.87 15.14 57.93
C LEU A 7 52.38 14.79 57.77
N LEU A 8 51.53 15.80 57.60
CA LEU A 8 50.10 15.61 57.35
C LEU A 8 49.86 15.62 55.82
N LEU A 9 49.61 14.44 55.24
CA LEU A 9 49.24 14.26 53.83
C LEU A 9 47.79 14.70 53.64
N PHE A 10 47.56 15.88 53.05
CA PHE A 10 46.22 16.29 52.61
C PHE A 10 46.04 15.90 51.14
N VAL A 11 45.03 15.08 50.91
CA VAL A 11 44.56 14.55 49.63
C VAL A 11 44.09 15.69 48.73
N VAL A 12 44.64 15.79 47.52
CA VAL A 12 44.15 16.73 46.49
C VAL A 12 42.84 16.15 45.92
N PRO A 13 41.72 16.88 45.89
CA PRO A 13 40.51 16.39 45.27
C PRO A 13 40.68 16.39 43.74
N PHE A 14 40.51 15.23 43.13
CA PHE A 14 40.43 15.08 41.68
C PHE A 14 39.04 15.57 41.23
N PHE A 15 38.95 16.75 40.61
CA PHE A 15 37.71 17.23 40.03
C PHE A 15 37.49 16.52 38.68
N GLY A 16 36.62 15.51 38.67
CA GLY A 16 36.08 14.95 37.45
C GLY A 16 34.88 15.78 36.99
N PHE A 17 34.96 16.41 35.82
CA PHE A 17 33.78 16.99 35.18
C PHE A 17 32.93 15.84 34.60
N ALA A 18 31.70 15.71 35.08
CA ALA A 18 30.70 14.84 34.46
C ALA A 18 30.12 15.54 33.22
N GLN A 19 29.93 14.79 32.14
CA GLN A 19 29.25 15.28 30.94
C GLN A 19 27.83 15.78 31.28
N SER A 20 27.47 16.98 30.83
CA SER A 20 26.08 17.42 30.85
C SER A 20 25.39 16.93 29.57
N VAL A 21 24.22 16.32 29.73
CA VAL A 21 23.35 16.00 28.60
C VAL A 21 22.67 17.30 28.19
N ILE A 22 23.08 17.87 27.05
CA ILE A 22 22.35 18.96 26.40
C ILE A 22 21.39 18.30 25.42
N GLY A 23 20.16 18.06 25.87
CA GLY A 23 19.06 17.67 24.97
C GLY A 23 18.10 16.67 25.59
N GLY A 24 16.91 17.14 25.96
CA GLY A 24 15.75 16.28 26.10
C GLY A 24 15.13 16.04 24.74
N ILE A 25 14.97 14.77 24.35
CA ILE A 25 14.32 14.41 23.09
C ILE A 25 12.80 14.47 23.32
N ASN A 26 12.17 15.55 22.87
CA ASN A 26 10.71 15.61 22.78
C ASN A 26 10.30 15.23 21.36
N SER A 27 9.83 14.00 21.17
CA SER A 27 9.22 13.58 19.90
C SER A 27 7.71 13.77 19.98
N GLY A 28 7.18 14.55 19.04
CA GLY A 28 5.75 14.82 18.88
C GLY A 28 5.22 14.17 17.60
N ALA A 29 4.00 13.66 17.64
CA ALA A 29 3.25 13.22 16.47
C ALA A 29 2.09 14.19 16.24
N VAL A 30 1.91 14.62 15.00
CA VAL A 30 0.71 15.36 14.58
C VAL A 30 -0.08 14.41 13.69
N SER A 31 -1.28 14.07 14.13
CA SER A 31 -2.25 13.27 13.36
C SER A 31 -3.35 14.19 12.87
N ALA A 32 -3.41 14.40 11.55
CA ALA A 32 -4.56 14.99 10.86
C ALA A 32 -5.21 13.89 9.99
N ASP A 33 -6.48 14.06 9.62
CA ASP A 33 -7.43 13.03 9.13
C ASP A 33 -6.96 11.99 8.11
N ASN A 34 -5.80 12.13 7.45
CA ASN A 34 -5.16 11.09 6.63
C ASN A 34 -3.63 11.25 6.52
N PHE A 35 -3.00 11.98 7.45
CA PHE A 35 -1.59 12.36 7.39
C PHE A 35 -0.98 12.20 8.80
N ASN A 36 -0.36 11.04 9.02
CA ASN A 36 0.38 10.76 10.25
C ASN A 36 1.85 11.11 10.04
N HIS A 37 2.32 12.14 10.75
CA HIS A 37 3.71 12.56 10.72
C HIS A 37 4.30 12.44 12.12
N SER A 38 5.35 11.64 12.23
CA SER A 38 6.26 11.72 13.37
C SER A 38 7.33 12.73 13.02
N VAL A 39 7.45 13.79 13.84
CA VAL A 39 8.72 14.51 13.91
C VAL A 39 9.67 13.54 14.58
N GLY A 40 10.60 12.99 13.80
CA GLY A 40 11.59 12.03 14.29
C GLY A 40 12.59 12.70 15.22
N GLU A 41 13.77 12.10 15.35
CA GLU A 41 14.85 12.68 16.15
C GLU A 41 15.25 14.06 15.60
N ILE A 42 15.20 15.06 16.48
CA ILE A 42 15.81 16.36 16.24
C ILE A 42 17.25 16.25 16.72
N TYR A 43 18.20 16.46 15.82
CA TYR A 43 19.63 16.36 16.15
C TYR A 43 20.34 17.69 15.88
N VAL A 44 21.32 18.01 16.71
CA VAL A 44 22.11 19.24 16.61
C VAL A 44 23.52 18.86 16.18
N ILE A 45 23.98 19.38 15.04
CA ILE A 45 25.40 19.29 14.66
C ILE A 45 26.08 20.57 15.15
N PRO A 46 27.02 20.50 16.11
CA PRO A 46 27.76 21.68 16.51
C PRO A 46 28.61 22.19 15.34
N THR A 47 28.46 23.47 15.01
CA THR A 47 29.24 24.10 13.92
C THR A 47 30.62 24.56 14.39
N ASP A 48 30.79 24.73 15.70
CA ASP A 48 32.05 25.06 16.36
C ASP A 48 32.11 24.28 17.68
N PRO A 49 33.01 23.30 17.83
CA PRO A 49 33.07 22.44 19.02
C PRO A 49 33.45 23.20 20.30
N ASP A 50 34.01 24.40 20.19
CA ASP A 50 34.46 25.19 21.35
C ASP A 50 33.40 26.19 21.85
N LYS A 51 32.24 26.29 21.17
CA LYS A 51 31.15 27.20 21.55
C LYS A 51 29.93 26.44 22.04
N ALA A 52 29.57 26.65 23.31
CA ALA A 52 28.45 25.98 23.98
C ALA A 52 27.08 26.12 23.29
N ASN A 53 26.91 27.09 22.39
CA ASN A 53 25.63 27.42 21.74
C ASN A 53 25.74 27.54 20.21
N SER A 54 26.67 26.82 19.56
CA SER A 54 26.85 26.87 18.11
C SER A 54 26.46 25.54 17.48
N GLY A 55 25.36 25.51 16.69
CA GLY A 55 24.97 24.30 15.98
C GLY A 55 23.88 24.51 14.94
N THR A 56 23.84 23.63 13.94
CA THR A 56 22.75 23.55 12.96
C THR A 56 21.74 22.51 13.41
N MET A 57 20.46 22.89 13.40
CA MET A 57 19.37 21.99 13.74
C MET A 57 18.92 21.21 12.49
N GLY A 58 18.97 19.89 12.56
CA GLY A 58 18.44 18.98 11.55
C GLY A 58 17.18 18.28 12.05
N MET A 59 16.26 17.97 11.13
CA MET A 59 15.03 17.22 11.42
C MET A 59 14.85 16.07 10.44
N PHE A 60 14.68 14.86 10.96
CA PHE A 60 14.26 13.69 10.17
C PHE A 60 12.75 13.47 10.35
N TYR A 61 12.02 13.27 9.26
CA TYR A 61 10.61 12.91 9.31
C TYR A 61 10.33 11.70 8.42
N GLN A 62 9.45 10.82 8.87
CA GLN A 62 8.93 9.71 8.08
C GLN A 62 7.46 9.98 7.77
N SER A 63 7.11 10.03 6.49
CA SER A 63 5.72 10.15 6.03
C SER A 63 5.17 8.77 5.72
N VAL A 64 4.01 8.44 6.28
CA VAL A 64 3.27 7.21 5.94
C VAL A 64 1.96 7.62 5.29
N LEU A 65 1.83 7.32 3.99
CA LEU A 65 0.59 7.50 3.25
C LEU A 65 -0.31 6.29 3.48
N GLN A 66 -1.44 6.51 4.15
CA GLN A 66 -2.47 5.49 4.30
C GLN A 66 -3.57 5.75 3.26
N VAL A 67 -3.62 4.91 2.23
CA VAL A 67 -4.65 4.98 1.19
C VAL A 67 -5.80 4.05 1.57
N LEU A 68 -7.02 4.57 1.59
CA LEU A 68 -8.23 3.75 1.76
C LEU A 68 -8.55 3.06 0.43
N GLY A 69 -8.19 1.79 0.31
CA GLY A 69 -8.68 0.93 -0.76
C GLY A 69 -10.16 0.60 -0.51
N VAL A 70 -11.01 0.78 -1.51
CA VAL A 70 -12.37 0.25 -1.45
C VAL A 70 -12.28 -1.27 -1.59
N THR A 71 -12.70 -2.01 -0.57
CA THR A 71 -12.93 -3.45 -0.71
C THR A 71 -14.07 -3.61 -1.72
N GLU A 72 -13.76 -3.96 -2.97
CA GLU A 72 -14.80 -4.34 -3.93
C GLU A 72 -15.53 -5.55 -3.33
N LEU A 73 -16.71 -5.29 -2.76
CA LEU A 73 -17.65 -6.35 -2.45
C LEU A 73 -17.96 -7.01 -3.79
N GLU A 74 -17.39 -8.19 -4.02
CA GLU A 74 -17.67 -9.03 -5.18
C GLU A 74 -19.13 -9.51 -5.14
N LYS A 75 -20.05 -8.58 -5.39
CA LYS A 75 -21.40 -8.91 -5.79
C LYS A 75 -21.29 -9.52 -7.19
N ASP A 76 -21.49 -10.83 -7.19
CA ASP A 76 -21.58 -11.75 -8.32
C ASP A 76 -20.26 -12.16 -8.99
N ASN A 77 -19.65 -13.14 -8.31
CA ASN A 77 -18.57 -14.03 -8.71
C ASN A 77 -18.91 -14.85 -9.98
N VAL A 78 -19.01 -14.18 -11.13
CA VAL A 78 -19.06 -14.82 -12.45
C VAL A 78 -17.64 -15.03 -12.94
N LYS A 79 -17.22 -16.29 -13.04
CA LYS A 79 -15.92 -16.68 -13.56
C LYS A 79 -16.05 -17.13 -15.00
N ILE A 80 -15.27 -16.53 -15.89
CA ILE A 80 -15.19 -16.92 -17.30
C ILE A 80 -13.84 -17.56 -17.57
N TYR A 81 -13.84 -18.75 -18.16
CA TYR A 81 -12.61 -19.46 -18.51
C TYR A 81 -12.81 -20.39 -19.72
N PRO A 82 -11.75 -20.70 -20.48
CA PRO A 82 -10.44 -20.05 -20.44
C PRO A 82 -10.54 -18.62 -20.99
N ASN A 83 -9.68 -17.73 -20.49
CA ASN A 83 -9.46 -16.41 -21.09
C ASN A 83 -7.94 -16.15 -21.05
N PRO A 84 -7.22 -16.07 -22.18
CA PRO A 84 -7.71 -16.11 -23.57
C PRO A 84 -8.35 -17.44 -24.01
N THR A 85 -9.11 -17.42 -25.11
CA THR A 85 -9.83 -18.58 -25.68
C THR A 85 -9.69 -18.65 -27.20
N ALA A 86 -9.89 -19.83 -27.78
CA ALA A 86 -10.00 -20.02 -29.24
C ALA A 86 -11.47 -20.22 -29.65
N ASP A 87 -12.10 -21.28 -29.14
CA ASP A 87 -13.41 -21.71 -29.63
C ASP A 87 -14.57 -21.42 -28.68
N PHE A 88 -14.36 -21.62 -27.37
CA PHE A 88 -15.44 -21.62 -26.39
C PHE A 88 -15.01 -20.95 -25.09
N VAL A 89 -15.97 -20.33 -24.40
CA VAL A 89 -15.78 -19.94 -23.00
C VAL A 89 -16.87 -20.55 -22.14
N TYR A 90 -16.48 -20.94 -20.94
CA TYR A 90 -17.34 -21.44 -19.89
C TYR A 90 -17.59 -20.35 -18.87
N VAL A 91 -18.83 -20.26 -18.40
CA VAL A 91 -19.30 -19.27 -17.42
C VAL A 91 -19.70 -20.02 -16.17
N LYS A 92 -19.02 -19.76 -15.05
CA LYS A 92 -19.31 -20.37 -13.76
C LYS A 92 -19.77 -19.30 -12.79
N LEU A 93 -20.96 -19.48 -12.23
CA LEU A 93 -21.46 -18.65 -11.12
C LEU A 93 -21.17 -19.33 -9.78
N ASN A 94 -20.79 -18.54 -8.78
CA ASN A 94 -20.76 -19.01 -7.39
C ASN A 94 -22.13 -18.98 -6.69
N SER A 95 -23.14 -18.33 -7.29
CA SER A 95 -24.51 -18.27 -6.77
C SER A 95 -25.40 -19.33 -7.42
N LYS A 96 -26.52 -19.67 -6.78
CA LYS A 96 -27.55 -20.56 -7.37
C LYS A 96 -28.36 -19.90 -8.49
N SER A 97 -28.06 -18.65 -8.83
CA SER A 97 -28.74 -17.90 -9.88
C SER A 97 -28.39 -18.45 -11.26
N LYS A 98 -29.37 -18.51 -12.15
CA LYS A 98 -29.17 -18.85 -13.58
C LYS A 98 -29.04 -17.57 -14.41
N ILE A 99 -28.16 -17.60 -15.39
CA ILE A 99 -28.05 -16.56 -16.42
C ILE A 99 -28.97 -16.94 -17.57
N GLU A 100 -29.92 -16.07 -17.93
CA GLU A 100 -30.86 -16.35 -19.02
C GLU A 100 -30.21 -16.26 -20.41
N GLY A 101 -29.19 -15.41 -20.54
CA GLY A 101 -28.47 -15.22 -21.79
C GLY A 101 -27.33 -14.20 -21.69
N ALA A 102 -26.54 -14.18 -22.74
CA ALA A 102 -25.40 -13.30 -22.91
C ALA A 102 -25.41 -12.65 -24.29
N GLU A 103 -24.93 -11.42 -24.33
CA GLU A 103 -24.71 -10.63 -25.51
C GLU A 103 -23.22 -10.28 -25.59
N ILE A 104 -22.63 -10.45 -26.76
CA ILE A 104 -21.20 -10.25 -26.98
C ILE A 104 -21.04 -9.06 -27.92
N TYR A 105 -20.24 -8.11 -27.49
CA TYR A 105 -19.94 -6.87 -28.19
C TYR A 105 -18.46 -6.82 -28.57
N ASP A 106 -18.16 -6.28 -29.75
CA ASP A 106 -16.77 -5.94 -30.11
C ASP A 106 -16.32 -4.61 -29.46
N LEU A 107 -15.06 -4.22 -29.69
CA LEU A 107 -14.49 -2.96 -29.17
C LEU A 107 -15.18 -1.70 -29.68
N SER A 108 -15.91 -1.78 -30.79
CA SER A 108 -16.69 -0.66 -31.33
C SER A 108 -18.08 -0.55 -30.70
N GLY A 109 -18.45 -1.48 -29.81
CA GLY A 109 -19.78 -1.56 -29.21
C GLY A 109 -20.82 -2.22 -30.11
N LYS A 110 -20.41 -2.86 -31.21
CA LYS A 110 -21.33 -3.60 -32.09
C LYS A 110 -21.66 -4.95 -31.49
N LEU A 111 -22.94 -5.29 -31.42
CA LEU A 111 -23.41 -6.62 -31.05
C LEU A 111 -23.01 -7.63 -32.14
N VAL A 112 -22.17 -8.60 -31.78
CA VAL A 112 -21.66 -9.63 -32.70
C VAL A 112 -22.27 -11.01 -32.47
N LEU A 113 -22.75 -11.29 -31.26
CA LEU A 113 -23.38 -12.57 -30.92
C LEU A 113 -24.38 -12.39 -29.78
N LYS A 114 -25.51 -13.08 -29.86
CA LYS A 114 -26.52 -13.16 -28.81
C LYS A 114 -26.90 -14.61 -28.59
N THR A 115 -26.75 -15.11 -27.37
CA THR A 115 -26.99 -16.52 -27.05
C THR A 115 -27.75 -16.67 -25.75
N LYS A 116 -28.57 -17.73 -25.66
CA LYS A 116 -29.11 -18.21 -24.39
C LYS A 116 -28.04 -19.07 -23.71
N LEU A 117 -27.90 -18.96 -22.39
CA LEU A 117 -26.98 -19.80 -21.60
C LEU A 117 -27.75 -21.00 -21.03
N GLU A 118 -27.85 -22.08 -21.81
CA GLU A 118 -28.46 -23.34 -21.32
C GLU A 118 -27.42 -24.33 -20.80
N SER A 119 -26.16 -24.20 -21.22
CA SER A 119 -25.08 -25.16 -20.93
C SER A 119 -23.80 -24.54 -20.36
N ASP A 120 -23.92 -23.36 -19.73
CA ASP A 120 -22.78 -22.59 -19.19
C ASP A 120 -21.64 -22.36 -20.19
N LYS A 121 -21.89 -22.53 -21.49
CA LYS A 121 -20.92 -22.46 -22.57
C LYS A 121 -21.36 -21.46 -23.63
N ILE A 122 -20.43 -20.63 -24.08
CA ILE A 122 -20.61 -19.69 -25.18
C ILE A 122 -19.69 -20.12 -26.32
N ASP A 123 -20.27 -20.29 -27.51
CA ASP A 123 -19.53 -20.61 -28.74
C ASP A 123 -19.05 -19.34 -29.43
N LEU A 124 -17.74 -19.20 -29.56
CA LEU A 124 -17.07 -18.04 -30.15
C LEU A 124 -16.40 -18.40 -31.47
N ARG A 125 -16.53 -19.63 -31.99
CA ARG A 125 -15.80 -20.10 -33.19
C ARG A 125 -15.99 -19.20 -34.40
N ASN A 126 -17.19 -18.66 -34.57
CA ASN A 126 -17.57 -17.80 -35.70
C ASN A 126 -17.10 -16.35 -35.56
N LEU A 127 -16.48 -15.95 -34.45
CA LEU A 127 -15.95 -14.60 -34.25
C LEU A 127 -14.48 -14.54 -34.68
N PRO A 128 -14.00 -13.44 -35.28
CA PRO A 128 -12.59 -13.27 -35.57
C PRO A 128 -11.74 -13.15 -34.30
N GLN A 129 -10.41 -13.23 -34.43
CA GLN A 129 -9.49 -12.93 -33.33
C GLN A 129 -9.69 -11.49 -32.86
N GLY A 130 -9.76 -11.25 -31.55
CA GLY A 130 -9.98 -9.91 -31.04
C GLY A 130 -10.34 -9.87 -29.56
N VAL A 131 -10.68 -8.66 -29.10
CA VAL A 131 -11.18 -8.40 -27.75
C VAL A 131 -12.68 -8.20 -27.82
N TYR A 132 -13.40 -8.82 -26.90
CA TYR A 132 -14.86 -8.73 -26.81
C TYR A 132 -15.30 -8.45 -25.38
N MET A 133 -16.48 -7.82 -25.24
CA MET A 133 -17.19 -7.67 -23.98
C MET A 133 -18.40 -8.58 -23.96
N ILE A 134 -18.53 -9.40 -22.93
CA ILE A 134 -19.71 -10.20 -22.65
C ILE A 134 -20.58 -9.43 -21.64
N VAL A 135 -21.80 -9.14 -22.04
CA VAL A 135 -22.84 -8.54 -21.20
C VAL A 135 -23.90 -9.60 -20.93
N PHE A 136 -24.17 -9.86 -19.66
CA PHE A 136 -25.21 -10.80 -19.25
C PHE A 136 -26.54 -10.08 -19.10
N LYS A 137 -27.65 -10.79 -19.33
CA LYS A 137 -28.99 -10.22 -19.18
C LYS A 137 -29.34 -9.83 -17.73
N ASN A 138 -28.71 -10.46 -16.74
CA ASN A 138 -28.92 -10.13 -15.34
C ASN A 138 -28.23 -8.79 -15.03
N SER A 139 -29.01 -7.79 -14.61
CA SER A 139 -28.55 -6.41 -14.37
C SER A 139 -27.42 -6.28 -13.34
N ASP A 140 -27.25 -7.27 -12.46
CA ASP A 140 -26.27 -7.24 -11.38
C ASP A 140 -24.86 -7.69 -11.81
N ILE A 141 -24.73 -8.35 -12.97
CA ILE A 141 -23.43 -8.87 -13.44
C ILE A 141 -22.74 -7.81 -14.30
N LYS A 142 -21.57 -7.35 -13.85
CA LYS A 142 -20.72 -6.43 -14.63
C LYS A 142 -20.29 -7.06 -15.97
N PRO A 143 -20.17 -6.27 -17.06
CA PRO A 143 -19.62 -6.76 -18.32
C PRO A 143 -18.21 -7.32 -18.15
N ILE A 144 -17.91 -8.46 -18.78
CA ILE A 144 -16.61 -9.14 -18.67
C ILE A 144 -15.88 -9.09 -20.01
N LYS A 145 -14.64 -8.63 -19.98
CA LYS A 145 -13.74 -8.61 -21.15
C LYS A 145 -13.12 -9.99 -21.38
N ILE A 146 -13.18 -10.46 -22.62
CA ILE A 146 -12.51 -11.68 -23.09
C ILE A 146 -11.56 -11.39 -24.25
N ILE A 147 -10.57 -12.26 -24.42
CA ILE A 147 -9.62 -12.19 -25.52
C ILE A 147 -9.73 -13.49 -26.33
N LYS A 148 -10.16 -13.38 -27.59
CA LYS A 148 -10.10 -14.48 -28.55
C LYS A 148 -8.74 -14.49 -29.25
N LYS A 149 -8.09 -15.64 -29.25
CA LYS A 149 -6.83 -15.97 -29.95
C LYS A 149 -7.11 -17.07 -31.00
N PRO A 150 -6.23 -17.25 -31.99
CA PRO A 150 -6.35 -18.33 -32.97
C PRO A 150 -6.29 -19.72 -32.32
#